data_AF-A0A7J8BFL2-F1
#
_entry.id   AF-A0A7J8BFL2-F1
#
_cell.length_a   1.000
_cell.length_b   1.000
_cell.length_c   1.000
_cell.angle_alpha   90.00
_cell.angle_beta   90.00
_cell.angle_gamma   90.00
#
_symmetry.space_group_name_H-M   'P 1'
#
loop_
_entity.id
_entity.type
_entity.pdbx_description
1 polymer ?
#
loop_
_entity_poly.entity_id
_entity_poly.type
_entity_poly.pdbx_seq_one_letter_code
_entity_poly.pdbx_strand_id
1 'polypeptide(L)'
;METLSFPRYNVAEIVTHIRNKILTGADGKNLSKNDLYPNPKPEVLHMIYLRALQIVYGTRLEHFYMMPVNSDVMYPHLMEGFLPVSNLFIYLNSFLPICRVNDFETADILYPKAKRTSRFLSGIINFIHFRDSCRETYMEFLWQYKSSVDKMQQLNAAHQEALMKLERLDSVPAGEQAEFQQLSEEIQELQQLLNQDFRQKTILLQERNAQKKSEVLEKTKRLNELKLLVVSLKEVQESLKTKIVDSPEKVKNYKEKMKDTVQKLKSSRQDVMEKYEAYRDSVDGLPSCQRELQLYQKKVQDLADNREKLAGLLKESLSLEDQIEGGESELRRLKAEEGSLRRLVGARRDRLATAQFRMSKKHEDAEQHKRVVIEDCSKVQERRGAVCERIATTSQETQQVRGAIQQLRATAEREKQKSQEIFLNLKGALEKYHEGIQKAAEEGRARLGAKAAALRTRACGLPA
;
A
#
# COMPACT_ATOMS: atom_id res chain seq x y z
N MET A 1 12.13 40.13 21.29
CA MET A 1 11.73 38.92 22.05
C MET A 1 11.73 37.76 21.08
N GLU A 2 12.53 36.71 21.32
CA GLU A 2 12.50 35.50 20.49
C GLU A 2 11.09 34.89 20.56
N THR A 3 10.38 34.86 19.45
CA THR A 3 9.13 34.08 19.30
C THR A 3 9.49 32.61 19.38
N LEU A 4 9.35 32.00 20.56
CA LEU A 4 9.68 30.60 20.76
C LEU A 4 8.59 29.72 20.16
N SER A 5 8.96 28.85 19.22
CA SER A 5 8.05 27.97 18.48
C SER A 5 7.47 26.80 19.29
N PHE A 6 7.93 26.60 20.54
CA PHE A 6 7.53 25.50 21.42
C PHE A 6 7.57 25.92 22.90
N PRO A 7 6.77 25.27 23.78
CA PRO A 7 6.78 25.53 25.21
C PRO A 7 8.15 25.26 25.85
N ARG A 8 8.61 26.18 26.71
CA ARG A 8 9.80 25.98 27.53
C ARG A 8 9.43 25.43 28.89
N TYR A 9 10.15 24.39 29.30
CA TYR A 9 10.03 23.81 30.62
C TYR A 9 11.08 24.39 31.56
N ASN A 10 10.75 24.53 32.84
CA ASN A 10 11.74 24.83 33.86
C ASN A 10 12.64 23.60 34.12
N VAL A 11 13.77 23.79 34.81
CA VAL A 11 14.75 22.71 35.02
C VAL A 11 14.15 21.51 35.78
N ALA A 12 13.19 21.75 36.68
CA ALA A 12 12.55 20.68 37.44
C ALA A 12 11.67 19.79 36.54
N GLU A 13 10.88 20.42 35.68
CA GLU A 13 10.05 19.76 34.68
C GLU A 13 10.91 19.01 33.66
N ILE A 14 12.00 19.63 33.20
CA ILE A 14 12.96 18.99 32.28
C ILE A 14 13.50 17.69 32.88
N VAL A 15 13.98 17.73 34.13
CA VAL A 15 14.48 16.52 34.81
C VAL A 15 13.39 15.45 34.88
N THR A 16 12.16 15.83 35.22
CA THR A 16 11.04 14.89 35.35
C THR A 16 10.71 14.23 34.00
N HIS A 17 10.62 15.01 32.93
CA HIS A 17 10.36 14.50 31.59
C HIS A 17 11.51 13.60 31.09
N ILE A 18 12.76 13.99 31.30
CA ILE A 18 13.93 13.18 30.90
C ILE A 18 13.94 11.84 31.62
N ARG A 19 13.64 11.82 32.94
CA ARG A 19 13.54 10.57 33.72
C ARG A 19 12.44 9.63 33.23
N ASN A 20 11.32 10.19 32.78
CA ASN A 20 10.16 9.41 32.39
C ASN A 20 10.22 8.93 30.93
N LYS A 21 10.89 9.69 30.05
CA LYS A 21 10.79 9.51 28.60
C LYS A 21 12.10 9.25 27.87
N ILE A 22 13.26 9.53 28.47
CA ILE A 22 14.56 9.47 27.79
C ILE A 22 15.54 8.54 28.50
N LEU A 23 15.81 8.79 29.79
CA LEU A 23 16.69 7.96 30.59
C LEU A 23 15.92 6.83 31.27
N THR A 24 16.62 5.73 31.56
CA THR A 24 16.05 4.52 32.15
C THR A 24 16.89 4.04 33.32
N GLY A 25 16.29 3.38 34.31
CA GLY A 25 17.04 2.73 35.39
C GLY A 25 17.83 3.70 36.28
N ALA A 26 19.10 3.36 36.54
CA ALA A 26 19.98 4.15 37.41
C ALA A 26 20.28 5.55 36.84
N ASP A 27 20.46 5.67 35.52
CA ASP A 27 20.78 6.94 34.84
C ASP A 27 19.69 8.00 35.05
N GLY A 28 18.42 7.58 35.01
CA GLY A 28 17.29 8.47 35.32
C GLY A 28 17.23 8.83 36.81
N LYS A 29 17.40 7.85 37.71
CA LYS A 29 17.35 8.10 39.16
C LYS A 29 18.44 9.07 39.62
N ASN A 30 19.63 8.98 39.04
CA ASN A 30 20.79 9.79 39.40
C ASN A 30 20.76 11.20 38.81
N LEU A 31 19.99 11.44 37.73
CA LEU A 31 19.87 12.77 37.13
C LEU A 31 19.24 13.76 38.11
N SER A 32 19.91 14.86 38.43
CA SER A 32 19.42 15.92 39.31
C SER A 32 19.36 17.29 38.61
N LYS A 33 18.74 18.29 39.27
CA LYS A 33 18.70 19.66 38.75
C LYS A 33 20.10 20.27 38.62
N ASN A 34 21.00 19.92 39.53
CA ASN A 34 22.36 20.45 39.60
C ASN A 34 23.24 19.98 38.44
N ASP A 35 22.86 18.89 37.76
CA ASP A 35 23.56 18.39 36.58
C ASP A 35 23.22 19.19 35.30
N LEU A 36 22.15 19.99 35.34
CA LEU A 36 21.66 20.78 34.20
C LEU A 36 21.70 22.29 34.45
N TYR A 37 21.73 22.75 35.70
CA TYR A 37 21.75 24.16 36.06
C TYR A 37 22.42 24.37 37.43
N PRO A 38 23.21 25.45 37.63
CA PRO A 38 23.53 26.53 36.68
C PRO A 38 24.61 26.15 35.66
N ASN A 39 25.40 25.12 35.93
CA ASN A 39 26.49 24.64 35.09
C ASN A 39 26.18 23.23 34.60
N PRO A 40 25.68 23.05 33.37
CA PRO A 40 25.37 21.73 32.84
C PRO A 40 26.62 20.87 32.74
N LYS A 41 26.54 19.61 33.18
CA LYS A 41 27.64 18.63 33.04
C LYS A 41 27.64 18.06 31.62
N PRO A 42 28.72 18.21 30.83
CA PRO A 42 28.78 17.73 29.44
C PRO A 42 28.45 16.24 29.31
N GLU A 43 28.98 15.40 30.21
CA GLU A 43 28.84 13.95 30.16
C GLU A 43 27.37 13.51 30.35
N VAL A 44 26.66 14.19 31.25
CA VAL A 44 25.23 13.97 31.49
C VAL A 44 24.41 14.38 30.27
N LEU A 45 24.77 15.48 29.61
CA LEU A 45 24.10 15.92 28.38
C LEU A 45 24.39 14.98 27.20
N HIS A 46 25.63 14.49 27.06
CA HIS A 46 25.98 13.52 26.02
C HIS A 46 25.11 12.28 26.16
N MET A 47 24.96 11.76 27.38
CA MET A 47 24.07 10.64 27.66
C MET A 47 22.61 10.96 27.29
N ILE A 48 22.08 12.11 27.70
CA ILE A 48 20.69 12.49 27.38
C ILE A 48 20.46 12.59 25.87
N TYR A 49 21.35 13.28 25.16
CA TYR A 49 21.27 13.44 23.71
C TYR A 49 21.42 12.11 22.97
N LEU A 50 22.38 11.28 23.39
CA LEU A 50 22.57 9.93 22.87
C LEU A 50 21.28 9.12 23.01
N ARG A 51 20.71 9.07 24.21
CA ARG A 51 19.46 8.34 24.48
C ARG A 51 18.29 8.88 23.66
N ALA A 52 18.19 10.19 23.50
CA ALA A 52 17.15 10.80 22.64
C ALA A 52 17.30 10.34 21.18
N LEU A 53 18.51 10.32 20.63
CA LEU A 53 18.78 9.85 19.27
C LEU A 53 18.52 8.35 19.10
N GLN A 54 18.85 7.54 20.10
CA GLN A 54 18.53 6.10 20.12
C GLN A 54 17.01 5.89 20.07
N ILE A 55 16.27 6.68 20.84
CA ILE A 55 14.81 6.61 20.91
C ILE A 55 14.15 7.09 19.61
N VAL A 56 14.70 8.10 18.94
CA VAL A 56 14.08 8.70 17.74
C VAL A 56 14.46 7.98 16.46
N TYR A 57 15.75 7.67 16.28
CA TYR A 57 16.25 7.07 15.04
C TYR A 57 16.54 5.57 15.14
N GLY A 58 16.39 4.96 16.33
CA GLY A 58 16.80 3.56 16.53
C GLY A 58 18.31 3.37 16.40
N THR A 59 19.11 4.43 16.61
CA THR A 59 20.58 4.32 16.57
C THR A 59 21.08 3.43 17.70
N ARG A 60 22.20 2.75 17.45
CA ARG A 60 22.90 1.93 18.46
C ARG A 60 24.15 2.65 18.91
N LEU A 61 24.68 2.27 20.08
CA LEU A 61 25.91 2.87 20.62
C LEU A 61 27.08 2.76 19.64
N GLU A 62 27.21 1.61 18.97
CA GLU A 62 28.23 1.35 17.94
C GLU A 62 28.26 2.39 16.82
N HIS A 63 27.11 2.95 16.42
CA HIS A 63 27.05 3.98 15.37
C HIS A 63 27.78 5.28 15.74
N PHE A 64 27.97 5.55 17.04
CA PHE A 64 28.68 6.73 17.50
C PHE A 64 30.20 6.53 17.49
N TYR A 65 30.68 5.30 17.34
CA TYR A 65 32.10 4.97 17.21
C TYR A 65 32.51 4.67 15.76
N MET A 66 31.62 4.90 14.78
CA MET A 66 31.93 4.71 13.37
C MET A 66 32.84 5.83 12.85
N MET A 67 33.93 5.45 12.20
CA MET A 67 34.85 6.36 11.53
C MET A 67 34.41 6.58 10.08
N PRO A 68 34.37 7.82 9.56
CA PRO A 68 34.08 8.05 8.16
C PRO A 68 35.15 7.42 7.27
N VAL A 69 34.73 6.73 6.21
CA VAL A 69 35.62 5.95 5.31
C VAL A 69 36.69 6.80 4.65
N ASN A 70 36.43 8.09 4.44
CA ASN A 70 37.36 9.03 3.80
C ASN A 70 38.29 9.75 4.80
N SER A 71 38.41 9.25 6.04
CA SER A 71 39.28 9.85 7.05
C SER A 71 40.68 9.26 6.95
N ASP A 72 41.62 10.00 6.36
CA ASP A 72 43.01 9.55 6.22
C ASP A 72 43.79 9.80 7.53
N VAL A 73 43.46 9.03 8.56
CA VAL A 73 44.02 9.17 9.92
C VAL A 73 45.11 8.13 10.14
N MET A 74 46.32 8.59 10.41
CA MET A 74 47.52 7.75 10.63
C MET A 74 47.35 6.75 11.79
N TYR A 75 46.61 7.10 12.84
CA TYR A 75 46.37 6.26 14.01
C TYR A 75 44.88 6.24 14.42
N PRO A 76 44.06 5.34 13.85
CA PRO A 76 42.61 5.32 14.08
C PRO A 76 42.18 5.10 15.54
N HIS A 77 42.93 4.30 16.30
CA HIS A 77 42.63 3.99 17.70
C HIS A 77 42.68 5.23 18.62
N LEU A 78 43.47 6.25 18.29
CA LEU A 78 43.52 7.50 19.06
C LEU A 78 42.24 8.33 18.90
N MET A 79 41.40 8.02 17.91
CA MET A 79 40.16 8.74 17.65
C MET A 79 38.97 8.18 18.43
N GLU A 80 39.09 7.02 19.10
CA GLU A 80 37.96 6.39 19.82
C GLU A 80 37.28 7.33 20.84
N GLY A 81 38.05 8.19 21.52
CA GLY A 81 37.49 9.17 22.44
C GLY A 81 36.77 10.35 21.76
N PHE A 82 37.16 10.68 20.54
CA PHE A 82 36.61 11.81 19.77
C PHE A 82 35.38 11.41 18.94
N LEU A 83 35.36 10.20 18.39
CA LEU A 83 34.30 9.72 17.49
C LEU A 83 32.89 9.87 18.09
N PRO A 84 32.63 9.52 19.37
CA PRO A 84 31.31 9.70 19.97
C PRO A 84 30.86 11.15 19.99
N VAL A 85 31.76 12.08 20.27
CA VAL A 85 31.47 13.52 20.34
C VAL A 85 31.19 14.07 18.94
N SER A 86 32.03 13.70 17.95
CA SER A 86 31.87 14.10 16.55
C SER A 86 30.57 13.57 15.94
N ASN A 87 30.32 12.27 16.09
CA ASN A 87 29.11 11.64 15.57
C ASN A 87 27.85 12.15 16.29
N LEU A 88 27.92 12.40 17.61
CA LEU A 88 26.84 13.04 18.35
C LEU A 88 26.49 14.41 17.78
N PHE A 89 27.49 15.23 17.43
CA PHE A 89 27.26 16.52 16.77
C PHE A 89 26.55 16.35 15.42
N ILE A 90 27.02 15.44 14.57
CA ILE A 90 26.44 15.18 13.23
C ILE A 90 24.96 14.80 13.36
N TYR A 91 24.63 13.87 14.25
CA TYR A 91 23.25 13.45 14.46
C TYR A 91 22.38 14.55 15.07
N LEU A 92 22.90 15.30 16.05
CA LEU A 92 22.16 16.39 16.67
C LEU A 92 21.91 17.56 15.71
N ASN A 93 22.84 17.84 14.81
CA ASN A 93 22.67 18.88 13.80
C ASN A 93 21.53 18.56 12.81
N SER A 94 21.25 17.28 12.57
CA SER A 94 20.08 16.82 11.81
C SER A 94 18.80 16.79 12.65
N PHE A 95 18.90 16.37 13.92
CA PHE A 95 17.75 16.15 14.80
C PHE A 95 17.14 17.43 15.37
N LEU A 96 17.98 18.36 15.82
CA LEU A 96 17.53 19.56 16.53
C LEU A 96 16.66 20.50 15.68
N PRO A 97 16.89 20.66 14.36
CA PRO A 97 15.96 21.38 13.49
C PRO A 97 14.54 20.79 13.49
N ILE A 98 14.41 19.47 13.60
CA ILE A 98 13.11 18.77 13.74
C ILE A 98 12.44 19.16 15.07
N CYS A 99 13.26 19.30 16.12
CA CYS A 99 12.85 19.82 17.43
C CYS A 99 12.69 21.36 17.46
N ARG A 100 12.72 22.04 16.30
CA ARG A 100 12.62 23.50 16.12
C ARG A 100 13.78 24.30 16.72
N VAL A 101 14.95 23.69 16.81
CA VAL A 101 16.21 24.31 17.24
C VAL A 101 17.18 24.35 16.06
N ASN A 102 17.45 25.55 15.53
CA ASN A 102 18.27 25.70 14.32
C ASN A 102 19.65 26.29 14.57
N ASP A 103 19.93 26.74 15.80
CA ASP A 103 21.17 27.44 16.17
C ASP A 103 22.09 26.59 17.06
N PHE A 104 22.12 25.28 16.82
CA PHE A 104 22.97 24.35 17.57
C PHE A 104 24.42 24.39 17.07
N GLU A 105 25.37 24.43 18.00
CA GLU A 105 26.80 24.55 17.69
C GLU A 105 27.61 23.47 18.44
N THR A 106 28.83 23.16 17.97
CA THR A 106 29.73 22.21 18.64
C THR A 106 30.03 22.62 20.09
N ALA A 107 30.05 23.93 20.36
CA ALA A 107 30.23 24.47 21.71
C ALA A 107 29.11 24.05 22.67
N ASP A 108 27.91 23.73 22.20
CA ASP A 108 26.81 23.28 23.05
C ASP A 108 26.98 21.84 23.56
N ILE A 109 27.90 21.08 22.96
CA ILE A 109 28.31 19.74 23.38
C ILE A 109 29.52 19.81 24.32
N LEU A 110 30.51 20.65 23.99
CA LEU A 110 31.77 20.75 24.72
C LEU A 110 31.68 21.68 25.93
N TYR A 111 30.96 22.81 25.79
CA TYR A 111 30.88 23.89 26.77
C TYR A 111 29.42 24.35 26.95
N PRO A 112 28.54 23.48 27.46
CA PRO A 112 27.10 23.73 27.52
C PRO A 112 26.74 24.91 28.42
N LYS A 113 25.81 25.75 27.96
CA LYS A 113 25.29 26.90 28.72
C LYS A 113 23.87 26.63 29.20
N ALA A 114 23.62 26.76 30.50
CA ALA A 114 22.34 26.46 31.16
C ALA A 114 21.07 26.90 30.38
N LYS A 115 20.99 28.18 29.98
CA LYS A 115 19.81 28.71 29.28
C LYS A 115 19.61 28.09 27.89
N ARG A 116 20.70 27.81 27.16
CA ARG A 116 20.68 27.17 25.83
C ARG A 116 20.31 25.70 25.95
N THR A 117 20.99 24.98 26.85
CA THR A 117 20.71 23.57 27.16
C THR A 117 19.24 23.36 27.55
N SER A 118 18.69 24.18 28.45
CA SER A 118 17.27 24.09 28.84
C SER A 118 16.31 24.31 27.65
N ARG A 119 16.66 25.19 26.70
CA ARG A 119 15.90 25.36 25.44
C ARG A 119 15.91 24.09 24.61
N PHE A 120 17.09 23.52 24.41
CA PHE A 120 17.27 22.35 23.54
C PHE A 120 16.56 21.14 24.10
N LEU A 121 16.75 20.88 25.40
CA LEU A 121 16.03 19.81 26.09
C LEU A 121 14.52 20.01 26.02
N SER A 122 14.02 21.25 26.16
CA SER A 122 12.59 21.53 25.97
C SER A 122 12.11 21.21 24.56
N GLY A 123 12.88 21.54 23.51
CA GLY A 123 12.54 21.21 22.13
C GLY A 123 12.47 19.69 21.91
N ILE A 124 13.47 18.96 22.40
CA ILE A 124 13.53 17.50 22.33
C ILE A 124 12.33 16.86 23.04
N ILE A 125 12.02 17.31 24.26
CA ILE A 125 10.91 16.78 25.05
C ILE A 125 9.57 17.00 24.34
N ASN A 126 9.34 18.20 23.78
CA ASN A 126 8.13 18.49 23.01
C ASN A 126 8.01 17.59 21.78
N PHE A 127 9.11 17.36 21.05
CA PHE A 127 9.12 16.46 19.91
C PHE A 127 8.81 15.02 20.32
N ILE A 128 9.41 14.53 21.41
CA ILE A 128 9.15 13.17 21.92
C ILE A 128 7.68 13.00 22.29
N HIS A 129 7.07 13.98 22.97
CA HIS A 129 5.63 13.94 23.27
C HIS A 129 4.78 13.88 22.00
N PHE A 130 5.06 14.76 21.04
CA PHE A 130 4.34 14.77 19.77
C PHE A 130 4.46 13.43 19.04
N ARG A 131 5.68 12.87 18.97
CA ARG A 131 5.92 11.58 18.33
C ARG A 131 5.21 10.45 19.07
N ASP A 132 5.23 10.44 20.40
CA ASP A 132 4.52 9.43 21.19
C ASP A 132 3.01 9.47 20.90
N SER A 133 2.41 10.66 20.76
CA SER A 133 1.01 10.82 20.33
C SER A 133 0.78 10.31 18.89
N CYS A 134 1.69 10.61 17.96
CA CYS A 134 1.58 10.09 16.58
C CYS A 134 1.79 8.57 16.50
N ARG A 135 2.57 7.99 17.44
CA ARG A 135 2.92 6.57 17.45
C ARG A 135 1.69 5.70 17.63
N GLU A 136 0.73 6.11 18.45
CA GLU A 136 -0.51 5.37 18.67
C GLU A 136 -1.27 5.16 17.35
N THR A 137 -1.56 6.26 16.64
CA THR A 137 -2.20 6.22 15.32
C THR A 137 -1.39 5.42 14.30
N TYR A 138 -0.06 5.58 14.29
CA TYR A 138 0.80 4.83 13.38
C TYR A 138 0.77 3.32 13.65
N MET A 139 0.77 2.91 14.93
CA MET A 139 0.74 1.49 15.31
C MET A 139 -0.59 0.84 14.95
N GLU A 140 -1.72 1.57 15.03
CA GLU A 140 -3.01 1.09 14.52
C GLU A 140 -2.96 0.79 13.02
N PHE A 141 -2.40 1.70 12.22
CA PHE A 141 -2.23 1.47 10.78
C PHE A 141 -1.30 0.29 10.47
N LEU A 142 -0.18 0.20 11.20
CA LEU A 142 0.77 -0.91 11.03
C LEU A 142 0.12 -2.25 11.37
N TRP A 143 -0.70 -2.30 12.43
CA TRP A 143 -1.44 -3.49 12.81
C TRP A 143 -2.47 -3.90 11.75
N GLN A 144 -3.26 -2.96 11.25
CA GLN A 144 -4.24 -3.23 10.18
C GLN A 144 -3.57 -3.77 8.91
N TYR A 145 -2.44 -3.17 8.52
CA TYR A 145 -1.66 -3.65 7.39
C TYR A 145 -1.15 -5.07 7.62
N LYS A 146 -0.53 -5.34 8.77
CA LYS A 146 0.01 -6.67 9.10
C LYS A 146 -1.10 -7.73 9.13
N SER A 147 -2.23 -7.45 9.78
CA SER A 147 -3.38 -8.35 9.80
C SER A 147 -3.92 -8.65 8.40
N SER A 148 -3.92 -7.66 7.50
CA SER A 148 -4.33 -7.84 6.11
C SER A 148 -3.36 -8.73 5.34
N VAL A 149 -2.04 -8.56 5.55
CA VAL A 149 -1.00 -9.42 4.95
C VAL A 149 -1.13 -10.85 5.46
N ASP A 150 -1.32 -11.06 6.76
CA ASP A 150 -1.50 -12.38 7.36
C ASP A 150 -2.75 -13.08 6.77
N LYS A 151 -3.87 -12.36 6.63
CA LYS A 151 -5.09 -12.88 6.01
C LYS A 151 -4.89 -13.24 4.53
N MET A 152 -4.13 -12.42 3.79
CA MET A 152 -3.78 -12.70 2.40
C MET A 152 -2.94 -13.98 2.29
N GLN A 153 -1.96 -14.17 3.17
CA GLN A 153 -1.15 -15.39 3.20
C GLN A 153 -1.99 -16.63 3.53
N GLN A 154 -2.90 -16.54 4.50
CA GLN A 154 -3.83 -17.63 4.84
C GLN A 154 -4.73 -18.00 3.66
N LEU A 155 -5.32 -17.01 2.99
CA LEU A 155 -6.14 -17.24 1.80
C LEU A 155 -5.33 -17.87 0.66
N ASN A 156 -4.09 -17.43 0.46
CA ASN A 156 -3.24 -17.98 -0.58
C ASN A 156 -2.86 -19.44 -0.29
N ALA A 157 -2.59 -19.78 0.97
CA ALA A 157 -2.35 -21.16 1.39
C ALA A 157 -3.59 -22.04 1.19
N ALA A 158 -4.77 -21.56 1.61
CA ALA A 158 -6.04 -22.27 1.39
C ALA A 158 -6.35 -22.46 -0.10
N HIS A 159 -6.05 -21.45 -0.93
CA HIS A 159 -6.20 -21.53 -2.37
C HIS A 159 -5.29 -22.61 -2.99
N GLN A 160 -4.02 -22.67 -2.59
CA GLN A 160 -3.11 -23.73 -3.04
C GLN A 160 -3.58 -25.12 -2.59
N GLU A 161 -4.07 -25.27 -1.37
CA GLU A 161 -4.64 -26.54 -0.89
C GLU A 161 -5.86 -26.96 -1.72
N ALA A 162 -6.75 -26.01 -2.03
CA ALA A 162 -7.92 -26.27 -2.87
C ALA A 162 -7.52 -26.70 -4.29
N LEU A 163 -6.50 -26.06 -4.89
CA LEU A 163 -5.97 -26.47 -6.19
C LEU A 163 -5.41 -27.90 -6.16
N MET A 164 -4.65 -28.27 -5.12
CA MET A 164 -4.15 -29.64 -4.98
C MET A 164 -5.28 -30.67 -4.82
N LYS A 165 -6.38 -30.31 -4.13
CA LYS A 165 -7.56 -31.18 -4.02
C LYS A 165 -8.27 -31.33 -5.37
N LEU A 166 -8.40 -30.24 -6.12
CA LEU A 166 -8.99 -30.27 -7.46
C LEU A 166 -8.17 -31.16 -8.40
N GLU A 167 -6.85 -31.00 -8.42
CA GLU A 167 -5.95 -31.83 -9.24
C GLU A 167 -6.06 -33.32 -8.90
N ARG A 168 -6.21 -33.67 -7.60
CA ARG A 168 -6.44 -35.06 -7.17
C ARG A 168 -7.79 -35.63 -7.63
N LEU A 169 -8.82 -34.79 -7.69
CA LEU A 169 -10.16 -35.20 -8.14
C LEU A 169 -10.22 -35.32 -9.67
N ASP A 170 -9.53 -34.44 -10.39
CA ASP A 170 -9.46 -34.46 -11.85
C ASP A 170 -8.55 -35.58 -12.38
N SER A 171 -7.59 -36.04 -11.56
CA SER A 171 -6.79 -37.22 -11.91
C SER A 171 -7.59 -38.50 -11.71
N VAL A 172 -8.09 -39.08 -12.80
CA VAL A 172 -8.65 -40.44 -12.79
C VAL A 172 -7.52 -41.42 -12.48
N PRO A 173 -7.61 -42.24 -11.41
CA PRO A 173 -6.60 -43.23 -11.10
C PRO A 173 -6.40 -44.19 -12.27
N ALA A 174 -5.14 -44.52 -12.59
CA ALA A 174 -4.82 -45.41 -13.71
C ALA A 174 -5.52 -46.78 -13.62
N GLY A 175 -5.85 -47.23 -12.40
CA GLY A 175 -6.66 -48.44 -12.17
C GLY A 175 -8.10 -48.31 -12.67
N GLU A 176 -8.79 -47.20 -12.36
CA GLU A 176 -10.17 -46.97 -12.80
C GLU A 176 -10.25 -46.76 -14.32
N GLN A 177 -9.24 -46.12 -14.92
CA GLN A 177 -9.15 -45.98 -16.37
C GLN A 177 -8.96 -47.34 -17.07
N ALA A 178 -8.16 -48.23 -16.48
CA ALA A 178 -7.93 -49.58 -17.00
C ALA A 178 -9.18 -50.46 -16.83
N GLU A 179 -9.87 -50.38 -15.70
CA GLU A 179 -11.15 -51.08 -15.48
C GLU A 179 -12.22 -50.61 -16.47
N PHE A 180 -12.34 -49.30 -16.72
CA PHE A 180 -13.28 -48.77 -17.70
C PHE A 180 -12.97 -49.27 -19.12
N GLN A 181 -11.68 -49.34 -19.50
CA GLN A 181 -11.27 -49.88 -20.79
C GLN A 181 -11.61 -51.37 -20.91
N GLN A 182 -11.31 -52.18 -19.90
CA GLN A 182 -11.66 -53.61 -19.87
C GLN A 182 -13.17 -53.83 -19.98
N LEU A 183 -13.97 -53.12 -19.18
CA LEU A 183 -15.43 -53.18 -19.26
C LEU A 183 -15.97 -52.75 -20.63
N SER A 184 -15.37 -51.73 -21.25
CA SER A 184 -15.77 -51.29 -22.59
C SER A 184 -15.45 -52.34 -23.65
N GLU A 185 -14.29 -53.02 -23.55
CA GLU A 185 -13.91 -54.12 -24.43
C GLU A 185 -14.87 -55.32 -24.25
N GLU A 186 -15.17 -55.71 -23.01
CA GLU A 186 -16.13 -56.79 -22.72
C GLU A 186 -17.53 -56.50 -23.25
N ILE A 187 -18.02 -55.25 -23.11
CA ILE A 187 -19.30 -54.82 -23.68
C ILE A 187 -19.29 -54.94 -25.20
N GLN A 188 -18.18 -54.54 -25.85
CA GLN A 188 -18.05 -54.60 -27.29
C GLN A 188 -18.01 -56.05 -27.79
N GLU A 189 -17.29 -56.94 -27.10
CA GLU A 189 -17.27 -58.37 -27.41
C GLU A 189 -18.65 -59.01 -27.24
N LEU A 190 -19.35 -58.72 -26.14
CA LEU A 190 -20.71 -59.20 -25.90
C LEU A 190 -21.69 -58.72 -26.98
N GLN A 191 -21.59 -57.46 -27.41
CA GLN A 191 -22.39 -56.93 -28.52
C GLN A 191 -22.10 -57.65 -29.83
N GLN A 192 -20.84 -57.96 -30.13
CA GLN A 192 -20.48 -58.71 -31.33
C GLN A 192 -21.04 -60.15 -31.29
N LEU A 193 -20.88 -60.84 -30.16
CA LEU A 193 -21.42 -62.19 -29.94
C LEU A 193 -22.94 -62.21 -30.10
N LEU A 194 -23.65 -61.27 -29.47
CA LEU A 194 -25.09 -61.16 -29.55
C LEU A 194 -25.56 -60.94 -31.00
N ASN A 195 -24.89 -60.04 -31.73
CA ASN A 195 -25.19 -59.78 -33.13
C ASN A 195 -24.95 -61.01 -34.03
N GLN A 196 -23.89 -61.79 -33.76
CA GLN A 196 -23.64 -63.04 -34.47
C GLN A 196 -24.72 -64.09 -34.20
N ASP A 197 -25.12 -64.28 -32.94
CA ASP A 197 -26.19 -65.21 -32.55
C ASP A 197 -27.54 -64.83 -33.19
N PHE A 198 -27.89 -63.53 -33.20
CA PHE A 198 -29.08 -63.04 -33.90
C PHE A 198 -29.05 -63.35 -35.40
N ARG A 199 -27.90 -63.18 -36.06
CA ARG A 199 -27.74 -63.52 -37.48
C ARG A 199 -27.91 -65.02 -37.72
N GLN A 200 -27.29 -65.87 -36.90
CA GLN A 200 -27.42 -67.33 -37.01
C GLN A 200 -28.86 -67.79 -36.81
N LYS A 201 -29.54 -67.31 -35.75
CA LYS A 201 -30.96 -67.61 -35.50
C LYS A 201 -31.86 -67.18 -36.66
N THR A 202 -31.58 -66.05 -37.28
CA THR A 202 -32.34 -65.56 -38.45
C THR A 202 -32.20 -66.50 -39.64
N ILE A 203 -30.99 -66.98 -39.93
CA ILE A 203 -30.74 -67.94 -41.01
C ILE A 203 -31.48 -69.26 -40.73
N LEU A 204 -31.33 -69.82 -39.53
CA LEU A 204 -32.01 -71.06 -39.14
C LEU A 204 -33.53 -70.96 -39.22
N LEU A 205 -34.10 -69.81 -38.84
CA LEU A 205 -35.54 -69.57 -38.97
C LEU A 205 -35.98 -69.49 -40.43
N GLN A 206 -35.19 -68.86 -41.31
CA GLN A 206 -35.48 -68.80 -42.75
C GLN A 206 -35.43 -70.19 -43.39
N GLU A 207 -34.40 -71.00 -43.07
CA GLU A 207 -34.30 -72.39 -43.54
C GLU A 207 -35.49 -73.24 -43.08
N ARG A 208 -35.85 -73.16 -41.80
CA ARG A 208 -36.98 -73.90 -41.25
C ARG A 208 -38.31 -73.46 -41.86
N ASN A 209 -38.48 -72.17 -42.15
CA ASN A 209 -39.65 -71.67 -42.87
C ASN A 209 -39.71 -72.18 -44.31
N ALA A 210 -38.58 -72.20 -45.03
CA ALA A 210 -38.50 -72.75 -46.37
C ALA A 210 -38.86 -74.24 -46.40
N GLN A 211 -38.34 -75.02 -45.43
CA GLN A 211 -38.67 -76.43 -45.27
C GLN A 211 -40.16 -76.66 -45.01
N LYS A 212 -40.76 -75.94 -44.05
CA LYS A 212 -42.20 -76.01 -43.77
C LYS A 212 -43.04 -75.64 -44.99
N LYS A 213 -42.63 -74.64 -45.77
CA LYS A 213 -43.34 -74.24 -47.00
C LYS A 213 -43.33 -75.36 -48.05
N SER A 214 -42.23 -76.09 -48.17
CA SER A 214 -42.12 -77.28 -49.04
C SER A 214 -43.04 -78.40 -48.57
N GLU A 215 -43.05 -78.73 -47.27
CA GLU A 215 -43.95 -79.75 -46.70
C GLU A 215 -45.44 -79.41 -46.91
N VAL A 216 -45.81 -78.13 -46.77
CA VAL A 216 -47.18 -77.67 -47.01
C VAL A 216 -47.58 -77.87 -48.48
N LEU A 217 -46.69 -77.55 -49.42
CA LEU A 217 -46.94 -77.79 -50.85
C LEU A 217 -47.13 -79.28 -51.14
N GLU A 218 -46.30 -80.14 -50.57
CA GLU A 218 -46.41 -81.59 -50.73
C GLU A 218 -47.72 -82.14 -50.15
N LYS A 219 -48.08 -81.75 -48.93
CA LYS A 219 -49.36 -82.12 -48.29
C LYS A 219 -50.56 -81.60 -49.09
N THR A 220 -50.47 -80.40 -49.66
CA THR A 220 -51.53 -79.83 -50.49
C THR A 220 -51.74 -80.64 -51.77
N LYS A 221 -50.65 -81.13 -52.39
CA LYS A 221 -50.73 -82.03 -53.54
C LYS A 221 -51.44 -83.33 -53.18
N ARG A 222 -51.05 -83.99 -52.08
CA ARG A 222 -51.70 -85.23 -51.59
C ARG A 222 -53.18 -85.02 -51.25
N LEU A 223 -53.53 -83.88 -50.64
CA LEU A 223 -54.92 -83.53 -50.33
C LEU A 223 -55.78 -83.45 -51.59
N ASN A 224 -55.25 -82.87 -52.68
CA ASN A 224 -55.97 -82.78 -53.95
C ASN A 224 -56.17 -84.16 -54.61
N GLU A 225 -55.18 -85.05 -54.51
CA GLU A 225 -55.31 -86.46 -54.95
C GLU A 225 -56.42 -87.20 -54.17
N LEU A 226 -56.48 -87.02 -52.84
CA LEU A 226 -57.54 -87.59 -52.00
C LEU A 226 -58.94 -87.03 -52.31
N LYS A 227 -59.07 -85.74 -52.65
CA LYS A 227 -60.36 -85.15 -53.05
C LYS A 227 -60.93 -85.79 -54.31
N LEU A 228 -60.08 -86.14 -55.28
CA LEU A 228 -60.47 -86.87 -56.49
C LEU A 228 -61.04 -88.26 -56.15
N LEU A 229 -60.43 -88.98 -55.21
CA LEU A 229 -60.92 -90.29 -54.73
C LEU A 229 -62.26 -90.20 -53.99
N VAL A 230 -62.51 -89.13 -53.24
CA VAL A 230 -63.79 -88.94 -52.53
C VAL A 230 -64.94 -88.73 -53.50
N VAL A 231 -64.71 -88.06 -54.65
CA VAL A 231 -65.73 -87.86 -55.68
C VAL A 231 -66.17 -89.18 -56.30
N SER A 232 -65.23 -90.08 -56.62
CA SER A 232 -65.56 -91.39 -57.20
C SER A 232 -66.31 -92.31 -56.22
N LEU A 233 -66.00 -92.24 -54.92
CA LEU A 233 -66.72 -93.02 -53.90
C LEU A 233 -68.15 -92.51 -53.65
N LYS A 234 -68.42 -91.20 -53.84
CA LYS A 234 -69.77 -90.64 -53.75
C LYS A 234 -70.67 -91.08 -54.90
N GLU A 235 -70.13 -91.34 -56.09
CA GLU A 235 -70.90 -91.90 -57.22
C GLU A 235 -71.37 -93.34 -56.92
N VAL A 236 -70.56 -94.11 -56.18
CA VAL A 236 -70.93 -95.46 -55.70
C VAL A 236 -71.95 -95.40 -54.57
N GLN A 237 -71.85 -94.41 -53.68
CA GLN A 237 -72.79 -94.22 -52.56
C GLN A 237 -74.22 -93.91 -53.03
N GLU A 238 -74.36 -93.16 -54.12
CA GLU A 238 -75.68 -92.80 -54.66
C GLU A 238 -76.35 -93.97 -55.39
N SER A 239 -75.59 -94.97 -55.85
CA SER A 239 -76.11 -96.22 -56.43
C SER A 239 -76.70 -97.21 -55.41
N LEU A 240 -76.40 -97.02 -54.12
CA LEU A 240 -76.79 -97.91 -53.01
C LEU A 240 -77.93 -97.33 -52.14
N LYS A 241 -78.60 -96.26 -52.59
CA LYS A 241 -79.72 -95.59 -51.91
C LYS A 241 -81.13 -95.96 -52.44
N THR A 242 -81.27 -97.01 -53.25
CA THR A 242 -82.55 -97.46 -53.85
C THR A 242 -83.12 -98.78 -53.29
N LYS A 243 -82.63 -99.28 -52.15
CA LYS A 243 -83.24 -100.45 -51.48
C LYS A 243 -83.30 -100.27 -49.97
N ILE A 244 -84.55 -100.38 -49.48
CA ILE A 244 -85.01 -100.78 -48.14
C ILE A 244 -85.79 -99.68 -47.40
N VAL A 245 -87.10 -99.94 -47.37
CA VAL A 245 -88.12 -99.50 -46.42
C VAL A 245 -88.63 -100.79 -45.77
N ASP A 246 -88.69 -100.90 -44.44
CA ASP A 246 -89.94 -100.68 -43.70
C ASP A 246 -89.77 -100.92 -42.19
N SER A 247 -90.63 -100.22 -41.44
CA SER A 247 -90.81 -100.15 -39.98
C SER A 247 -91.00 -101.53 -39.31
N PRO A 248 -90.80 -101.71 -37.98
CA PRO A 248 -91.81 -101.25 -37.03
C PRO A 248 -91.29 -100.76 -35.67
N GLU A 249 -91.81 -99.62 -35.27
CA GLU A 249 -92.09 -99.29 -33.88
C GLU A 249 -92.99 -100.37 -33.24
N LYS A 250 -92.50 -101.02 -32.17
CA LYS A 250 -93.30 -101.36 -30.96
C LYS A 250 -92.49 -101.99 -29.81
N VAL A 251 -91.26 -101.54 -29.56
CA VAL A 251 -90.51 -101.84 -28.30
C VAL A 251 -89.66 -100.63 -27.82
N LYS A 252 -90.10 -99.40 -28.11
CA LYS A 252 -89.30 -98.18 -27.84
C LYS A 252 -89.50 -97.59 -26.44
N ASN A 253 -90.62 -97.87 -25.78
CA ASN A 253 -91.10 -97.03 -24.67
C ASN A 253 -90.71 -97.46 -23.23
N TYR A 254 -89.80 -98.43 -23.07
CA TYR A 254 -89.24 -98.79 -21.74
C TYR A 254 -87.72 -98.56 -21.64
N LYS A 255 -87.01 -98.61 -22.78
CA LYS A 255 -85.57 -98.31 -22.88
C LYS A 255 -85.27 -96.81 -22.78
N GLU A 256 -86.21 -95.96 -23.23
CA GLU A 256 -86.08 -94.49 -23.22
C GLU A 256 -86.11 -93.90 -21.79
N LYS A 257 -86.93 -94.45 -20.88
CA LYS A 257 -87.00 -93.99 -19.48
C LYS A 257 -85.76 -94.34 -18.65
N MET A 258 -85.13 -95.49 -18.89
CA MET A 258 -83.84 -95.86 -18.26
C MET A 258 -82.69 -95.03 -18.85
N LYS A 259 -82.73 -94.75 -20.16
CA LYS A 259 -81.77 -93.88 -20.86
C LYS A 259 -81.85 -92.44 -20.34
N ASP A 260 -83.04 -91.91 -20.10
CA ASP A 260 -83.24 -90.57 -19.53
C ASP A 260 -82.73 -90.45 -18.08
N THR A 261 -82.88 -91.50 -17.27
CA THR A 261 -82.41 -91.50 -15.88
C THR A 261 -80.88 -91.57 -15.80
N VAL A 262 -80.26 -92.41 -16.65
CA VAL A 262 -78.80 -92.49 -16.79
C VAL A 262 -78.22 -91.20 -17.41
N GLN A 263 -78.95 -90.57 -18.34
CA GLN A 263 -78.55 -89.30 -18.95
C GLN A 263 -78.58 -88.15 -17.93
N LYS A 264 -79.60 -88.08 -17.07
CA LYS A 264 -79.70 -87.09 -15.98
C LYS A 264 -78.58 -87.23 -14.95
N LEU A 265 -78.20 -88.47 -14.60
CA LEU A 265 -77.08 -88.71 -13.70
C LEU A 265 -75.72 -88.39 -14.36
N LYS A 266 -75.57 -88.66 -15.66
CA LYS A 266 -74.36 -88.26 -16.42
C LYS A 266 -74.23 -86.75 -16.55
N SER A 267 -75.31 -86.02 -16.84
CA SER A 267 -75.29 -84.56 -16.91
C SER A 267 -75.03 -83.95 -15.55
N SER A 268 -75.65 -84.47 -14.48
CA SER A 268 -75.36 -84.02 -13.11
C SER A 268 -73.90 -84.26 -12.70
N ARG A 269 -73.32 -85.41 -13.07
CA ARG A 269 -71.89 -85.68 -12.81
C ARG A 269 -70.97 -84.76 -13.62
N GLN A 270 -71.33 -84.48 -14.87
CA GLN A 270 -70.59 -83.56 -15.74
C GLN A 270 -70.61 -82.13 -15.17
N ASP A 271 -71.77 -81.63 -14.74
CA ASP A 271 -71.90 -80.32 -14.08
C ASP A 271 -71.05 -80.21 -12.82
N VAL A 272 -70.95 -81.29 -12.04
CA VAL A 272 -70.11 -81.32 -10.83
C VAL A 272 -68.62 -81.35 -11.18
N MET A 273 -68.21 -82.08 -12.23
CA MET A 273 -66.83 -82.04 -12.71
C MET A 273 -66.46 -80.67 -13.27
N GLU A 274 -67.31 -80.05 -14.09
CA GLU A 274 -67.05 -78.72 -14.66
C GLU A 274 -66.94 -77.65 -13.56
N LYS A 275 -67.79 -77.72 -12.53
CA LYS A 275 -67.66 -76.86 -11.35
C LYS A 275 -66.36 -77.13 -10.59
N TYR A 276 -65.97 -78.39 -10.44
CA TYR A 276 -64.71 -78.74 -9.77
C TYR A 276 -63.48 -78.27 -10.55
N GLU A 277 -63.46 -78.44 -11.87
CA GLU A 277 -62.39 -77.94 -12.74
C GLU A 277 -62.32 -76.41 -12.69
N ALA A 278 -63.45 -75.70 -12.75
CA ALA A 278 -63.48 -74.24 -12.61
C ALA A 278 -62.95 -73.75 -11.25
N TYR A 279 -63.27 -74.46 -10.17
CA TYR A 279 -62.70 -74.17 -8.84
C TYR A 279 -61.21 -74.49 -8.78
N ARG A 280 -60.77 -75.60 -9.37
CA ARG A 280 -59.35 -75.97 -9.44
C ARG A 280 -58.54 -74.93 -10.20
N ASP A 281 -59.03 -74.49 -11.36
CA ASP A 281 -58.37 -73.45 -12.17
C ASP A 281 -58.29 -72.11 -11.42
N SER A 282 -59.34 -71.75 -10.66
CA SER A 282 -59.30 -70.56 -9.78
C SER A 282 -58.27 -70.71 -8.65
N VAL A 283 -58.14 -71.90 -8.07
CA VAL A 283 -57.17 -72.18 -6.98
C VAL A 283 -55.74 -72.23 -7.52
N ASP A 284 -55.52 -72.80 -8.70
CA ASP A 284 -54.21 -72.86 -9.35
C ASP A 284 -53.71 -71.45 -9.78
N GLY A 285 -54.63 -70.48 -9.98
CA GLY A 285 -54.31 -69.08 -10.27
C GLY A 285 -53.91 -68.21 -9.06
N LEU A 286 -54.32 -68.59 -7.84
CA LEU A 286 -54.07 -67.82 -6.59
C LEU A 286 -52.58 -67.49 -6.32
N PRO A 287 -51.61 -68.41 -6.55
CA PRO A 287 -50.18 -68.11 -6.38
C PRO A 287 -49.65 -67.01 -7.31
N SER A 288 -50.27 -66.80 -8.48
CA SER A 288 -49.90 -65.71 -9.38
C SER A 288 -50.39 -64.37 -8.82
N CYS A 289 -51.63 -64.31 -8.35
CA CYS A 289 -52.18 -63.14 -7.66
C CYS A 289 -51.37 -62.78 -6.40
N GLN A 290 -50.93 -63.76 -5.63
CA GLN A 290 -50.10 -63.52 -4.45
C GLN A 290 -48.75 -62.88 -4.81
N ARG A 291 -48.11 -63.33 -5.89
CA ARG A 291 -46.85 -62.73 -6.38
C ARG A 291 -47.04 -61.30 -6.88
N GLU A 292 -48.14 -61.01 -7.57
CA GLU A 292 -48.48 -59.64 -7.97
C GLU A 292 -48.71 -58.74 -6.76
N LEU A 293 -49.46 -59.20 -5.74
CA LEU A 293 -49.66 -58.44 -4.50
C LEU A 293 -48.34 -58.11 -3.79
N GLN A 294 -47.41 -59.06 -3.73
CA GLN A 294 -46.07 -58.81 -3.16
C GLN A 294 -45.27 -57.80 -3.98
N LEU A 295 -45.37 -57.84 -5.32
CA LEU A 295 -44.74 -56.85 -6.19
C LEU A 295 -45.31 -55.45 -5.95
N TYR A 296 -46.63 -55.32 -5.83
CA TYR A 296 -47.28 -54.04 -5.54
C TYR A 296 -46.92 -53.52 -4.14
N GLN A 297 -46.83 -54.40 -3.15
CA GLN A 297 -46.40 -54.03 -1.81
C GLN A 297 -44.97 -53.48 -1.81
N LYS A 298 -44.06 -54.11 -2.57
CA LYS A 298 -42.68 -53.60 -2.75
C LYS A 298 -42.67 -52.22 -3.42
N LYS A 299 -43.45 -52.04 -4.49
CA LYS A 299 -43.58 -50.73 -5.17
C LYS A 299 -44.11 -49.63 -4.25
N VAL A 300 -45.06 -49.95 -3.39
CA VAL A 300 -45.60 -49.00 -2.40
C VAL A 300 -44.53 -48.61 -1.38
N GLN A 301 -43.71 -49.55 -0.93
CA GLN A 301 -42.59 -49.26 -0.04
C GLN A 301 -41.54 -48.38 -0.72
N ASP A 302 -41.13 -48.71 -1.94
CA ASP A 302 -40.16 -47.92 -2.71
C ASP A 302 -40.66 -46.48 -2.93
N LEU A 303 -41.97 -46.30 -3.18
CA LEU A 303 -42.61 -44.98 -3.29
C LEU A 303 -42.60 -44.20 -1.96
N ALA A 304 -42.81 -44.87 -0.83
CA ALA A 304 -42.75 -44.24 0.48
C ALA A 304 -41.33 -43.73 0.80
N ASP A 305 -40.32 -44.57 0.56
CA ASP A 305 -38.91 -44.23 0.78
C ASP A 305 -38.47 -43.06 -0.12
N ASN A 306 -38.91 -43.08 -1.38
CA ASN A 306 -38.64 -41.98 -2.31
C ASN A 306 -39.32 -40.68 -1.89
N ARG A 307 -40.55 -40.74 -1.36
CA ARG A 307 -41.25 -39.56 -0.83
C ARG A 307 -40.50 -38.93 0.34
N GLU A 308 -39.93 -39.75 1.22
CA GLU A 308 -39.15 -39.28 2.36
C GLU A 308 -37.83 -38.62 1.92
N LYS A 309 -37.13 -39.21 0.95
CA LYS A 309 -35.96 -38.57 0.30
C LYS A 309 -36.32 -37.22 -0.33
N LEU A 310 -37.44 -37.16 -1.05
CA LEU A 310 -37.93 -35.92 -1.67
C LEU A 310 -38.25 -34.83 -0.64
N ALA A 311 -38.84 -35.21 0.49
CA ALA A 311 -39.10 -34.29 1.59
C ALA A 311 -37.79 -33.75 2.22
N GLY A 312 -36.76 -34.60 2.31
CA GLY A 312 -35.42 -34.18 2.74
C GLY A 312 -34.80 -33.15 1.78
N LEU A 313 -34.80 -33.44 0.48
CA LEU A 313 -34.30 -32.54 -0.56
C LEU A 313 -35.06 -31.20 -0.59
N LEU A 314 -36.37 -31.21 -0.39
CA LEU A 314 -37.18 -30.00 -0.30
C LEU A 314 -36.77 -29.09 0.87
N LYS A 315 -36.50 -29.68 2.04
CA LYS A 315 -36.01 -28.92 3.21
C LYS A 315 -34.63 -28.32 2.94
N GLU A 316 -33.74 -29.08 2.31
CA GLU A 316 -32.42 -28.60 1.94
C GLU A 316 -32.51 -27.44 0.93
N SER A 317 -33.36 -27.57 -0.11
CA SER A 317 -33.62 -26.52 -1.09
C SER A 317 -34.09 -25.23 -0.43
N LEU A 318 -35.07 -25.29 0.49
CA LEU A 318 -35.55 -24.12 1.21
C LEU A 318 -34.44 -23.47 2.06
N SER A 319 -33.62 -24.30 2.73
CA SER A 319 -32.50 -23.77 3.52
C SER A 319 -31.42 -23.08 2.67
N LEU A 320 -31.23 -23.53 1.43
CA LEU A 320 -30.32 -22.92 0.48
C LEU A 320 -30.92 -21.63 -0.09
N GLU A 321 -32.22 -21.59 -0.37
CA GLU A 321 -32.94 -20.37 -0.77
C GLU A 321 -32.82 -19.27 0.30
N ASP A 322 -33.04 -19.61 1.58
CA ASP A 322 -32.88 -18.67 2.70
C ASP A 322 -31.43 -18.12 2.79
N GLN A 323 -30.43 -18.99 2.56
CA GLN A 323 -29.02 -18.59 2.53
C GLN A 323 -28.70 -17.66 1.35
N ILE A 324 -29.28 -17.93 0.18
CA ILE A 324 -29.13 -17.08 -1.01
C ILE A 324 -29.75 -15.71 -0.75
N GLU A 325 -30.97 -15.64 -0.21
CA GLU A 325 -31.64 -14.37 0.10
C GLU A 325 -30.86 -13.55 1.15
N GLY A 326 -30.32 -14.22 2.18
CA GLY A 326 -29.42 -13.61 3.15
C GLY A 326 -28.15 -13.04 2.49
N GLY A 327 -27.52 -13.81 1.61
CA GLY A 327 -26.34 -13.39 0.85
C GLY A 327 -26.61 -12.21 -0.08
N GLU A 328 -27.76 -12.20 -0.77
CA GLU A 328 -28.16 -11.08 -1.64
C GLU A 328 -28.43 -9.80 -0.86
N SER A 329 -29.02 -9.91 0.33
CA SER A 329 -29.29 -8.78 1.22
C SER A 329 -27.97 -8.16 1.73
N GLU A 330 -27.02 -9.00 2.11
CA GLU A 330 -25.68 -8.57 2.53
C GLU A 330 -24.88 -7.94 1.37
N LEU A 331 -24.97 -8.52 0.17
CA LEU A 331 -24.37 -7.95 -1.03
C LEU A 331 -24.93 -6.56 -1.36
N ARG A 332 -26.24 -6.36 -1.21
CA ARG A 332 -26.89 -5.05 -1.37
C ARG A 332 -26.37 -4.03 -0.35
N ARG A 333 -26.21 -4.44 0.92
CA ARG A 333 -25.64 -3.61 1.99
C ARG A 333 -24.20 -3.18 1.67
N LEU A 334 -23.35 -4.15 1.30
CA LEU A 334 -21.95 -3.89 0.96
C LEU A 334 -21.79 -2.97 -0.27
N LYS A 335 -22.62 -3.16 -1.31
CA LYS A 335 -22.64 -2.25 -2.48
C LYS A 335 -23.02 -0.81 -2.10
N ALA A 336 -23.95 -0.63 -1.16
CA ALA A 336 -24.32 0.70 -0.68
C ALA A 336 -23.16 1.36 0.10
N GLU A 337 -22.47 0.60 0.95
CA GLU A 337 -21.27 1.05 1.67
C GLU A 337 -20.15 1.43 0.72
N GLU A 338 -19.86 0.58 -0.27
CA GLU A 338 -18.89 0.85 -1.33
C GLU A 338 -19.21 2.17 -2.07
N GLY A 339 -20.48 2.38 -2.44
CA GLY A 339 -20.93 3.63 -3.07
C GLY A 339 -20.77 4.86 -2.17
N SER A 340 -20.94 4.72 -0.85
CA SER A 340 -20.69 5.80 0.10
C SER A 340 -19.19 6.13 0.21
N LEU A 341 -18.33 5.10 0.27
CA LEU A 341 -16.88 5.25 0.36
C LEU A 341 -16.30 5.84 -0.92
N ARG A 342 -16.78 5.42 -2.11
CA ARG A 342 -16.37 6.01 -3.39
C ARG A 342 -16.67 7.51 -3.44
N ARG A 343 -17.85 7.94 -2.96
CA ARG A 343 -18.20 9.37 -2.87
C ARG A 343 -17.28 10.12 -1.91
N LEU A 344 -16.96 9.53 -0.75
CA LEU A 344 -16.03 10.13 0.22
C LEU A 344 -14.62 10.29 -0.37
N VAL A 345 -14.11 9.28 -1.10
CA VAL A 345 -12.82 9.35 -1.78
C VAL A 345 -12.80 10.46 -2.83
N GLY A 346 -13.87 10.61 -3.62
CA GLY A 346 -14.03 11.72 -4.57
C GLY A 346 -13.92 13.07 -3.88
N ALA A 347 -14.72 13.29 -2.83
CA ALA A 347 -14.68 14.55 -2.06
C ALA A 347 -13.31 14.83 -1.44
N ARG A 348 -12.56 13.81 -1.01
CA ARG A 348 -11.20 13.97 -0.48
C ARG A 348 -10.20 14.32 -1.58
N ARG A 349 -10.31 13.73 -2.77
CA ARG A 349 -9.50 14.08 -3.95
C ARG A 349 -9.72 15.53 -4.37
N ASP A 350 -10.95 16.00 -4.44
CA ASP A 350 -11.26 17.38 -4.82
C ASP A 350 -10.69 18.40 -3.83
N ARG A 351 -10.78 18.10 -2.52
CA ARG A 351 -10.17 18.91 -1.46
C ARG A 351 -8.64 18.95 -1.59
N LEU A 352 -8.02 17.82 -1.89
CA LEU A 352 -6.58 17.72 -2.11
C LEU A 352 -6.14 18.55 -3.33
N ALA A 353 -6.84 18.41 -4.45
CA ALA A 353 -6.56 19.17 -5.67
C ALA A 353 -6.69 20.69 -5.42
N THR A 354 -7.74 21.11 -4.69
CA THR A 354 -7.93 22.52 -4.31
C THR A 354 -6.80 23.03 -3.42
N ALA A 355 -6.35 22.22 -2.44
CA ALA A 355 -5.24 22.58 -1.56
C ALA A 355 -3.91 22.68 -2.32
N GLN A 356 -3.64 21.72 -3.21
CA GLN A 356 -2.44 21.72 -4.07
C GLN A 356 -2.42 22.95 -4.99
N PHE A 357 -3.55 23.29 -5.62
CA PHE A 357 -3.66 24.49 -6.44
C PHE A 357 -3.36 25.77 -5.63
N ARG A 358 -3.94 25.89 -4.42
CA ARG A 358 -3.66 27.03 -3.52
C ARG A 358 -2.19 27.10 -3.10
N MET A 359 -1.55 25.96 -2.86
CA MET A 359 -0.12 25.90 -2.54
C MET A 359 0.75 26.34 -3.72
N SER A 360 0.46 25.85 -4.93
CA SER A 360 1.18 26.24 -6.15
C SER A 360 1.08 27.74 -6.40
N LYS A 361 -0.13 28.30 -6.30
CA LYS A 361 -0.34 29.74 -6.46
C LYS A 361 0.45 30.57 -5.44
N LYS A 362 0.42 30.18 -4.16
CA LYS A 362 1.22 30.85 -3.12
C LYS A 362 2.73 30.76 -3.38
N HIS A 363 3.19 29.64 -3.90
CA HIS A 363 4.60 29.45 -4.25
C HIS A 363 5.00 30.36 -5.43
N GLU A 364 4.17 30.43 -6.48
CA GLU A 364 4.37 31.35 -7.61
C GLU A 364 4.38 32.82 -7.15
N ASP A 365 3.42 33.23 -6.32
CA ASP A 365 3.36 34.59 -5.76
C ASP A 365 4.62 34.92 -4.94
N ALA A 366 5.10 33.97 -4.13
CA ALA A 366 6.32 34.13 -3.33
C ALA A 366 7.59 34.23 -4.19
N GLU A 367 7.72 33.41 -5.24
CA GLU A 367 8.84 33.48 -6.18
C GLU A 367 8.81 34.78 -7.00
N GLN A 368 7.63 35.26 -7.39
CA GLN A 368 7.47 36.56 -8.03
C GLN A 368 7.94 37.69 -7.11
N HIS A 369 7.50 37.68 -5.85
CA HIS A 369 7.90 38.68 -4.87
C HIS A 369 9.41 38.67 -4.60
N LYS A 370 10.01 37.48 -4.47
CA LYS A 370 11.46 37.31 -4.32
C LYS A 370 12.23 37.90 -5.50
N ARG A 371 11.77 37.71 -6.74
CA ARG A 371 12.41 38.33 -7.93
C ARG A 371 12.40 39.86 -7.85
N VAL A 372 11.25 40.45 -7.47
CA VAL A 372 11.12 41.91 -7.31
C VAL A 372 12.10 42.43 -6.24
N VAL A 373 12.17 41.77 -5.08
CA VAL A 373 13.09 42.16 -3.99
C VAL A 373 14.55 42.07 -4.44
N ILE A 374 14.92 41.03 -5.19
CA ILE A 374 16.29 40.89 -5.74
C ILE A 374 16.60 42.04 -6.71
N GLU A 375 15.66 42.38 -7.59
CA GLU A 375 15.81 43.49 -8.52
C GLU A 375 15.99 44.83 -7.79
N ASP A 376 15.19 45.09 -6.76
CA ASP A 376 15.30 46.29 -5.93
C ASP A 376 16.63 46.35 -5.16
N CYS A 377 17.08 45.22 -4.60
CA CYS A 377 18.39 45.13 -3.95
C CYS A 377 19.52 45.45 -4.94
N SER A 378 19.42 44.96 -6.18
CA SER A 378 20.38 45.26 -7.24
C SER A 378 20.43 46.76 -7.55
N LYS A 379 19.26 47.40 -7.71
CA LYS A 379 19.17 48.86 -7.93
C LYS A 379 19.77 49.66 -6.76
N VAL A 380 19.55 49.23 -5.52
CA VAL A 380 20.14 49.88 -4.34
C VAL A 380 21.67 49.70 -4.32
N GLN A 381 22.15 48.50 -4.65
CA GLN A 381 23.59 48.21 -4.75
C GLN A 381 24.27 49.09 -5.79
N GLU A 382 23.66 49.25 -6.97
CA GLU A 382 24.15 50.11 -8.06
C GLU A 382 24.19 51.58 -7.63
N ARG A 383 23.10 52.09 -7.03
CA ARG A 383 23.06 53.47 -6.47
C ARG A 383 24.13 53.68 -5.41
N ARG A 384 24.35 52.70 -4.53
CA ARG A 384 25.41 52.77 -3.50
C ARG A 384 26.78 52.81 -4.15
N GLY A 385 27.02 52.02 -5.20
CA GLY A 385 28.25 52.06 -6.00
C GLY A 385 28.53 53.45 -6.54
N ALA A 386 27.54 54.05 -7.22
CA ALA A 386 27.67 55.40 -7.77
C ALA A 386 27.93 56.48 -6.69
N VAL A 387 27.33 56.33 -5.50
CA VAL A 387 27.59 57.25 -4.38
C VAL A 387 29.02 57.06 -3.84
N CYS A 388 29.50 55.83 -3.70
CA CYS A 388 30.88 55.56 -3.27
C CYS A 388 31.90 56.15 -4.25
N GLU A 389 31.67 56.03 -5.55
CA GLU A 389 32.52 56.64 -6.58
C GLU A 389 32.56 58.16 -6.44
N ARG A 390 31.40 58.80 -6.24
CA ARG A 390 31.32 60.25 -5.98
C ARG A 390 32.05 60.67 -4.69
N ILE A 391 31.93 59.88 -3.62
CA ILE A 391 32.65 60.16 -2.36
C ILE A 391 34.16 60.05 -2.59
N ALA A 392 34.61 59.05 -3.37
CA ALA A 392 36.02 58.86 -3.69
C ALA A 392 36.57 60.05 -4.48
N THR A 393 35.86 60.53 -5.51
CA THR A 393 36.28 61.70 -6.30
C THR A 393 36.32 62.96 -5.45
N THR A 394 35.27 63.26 -4.67
CA THR A 394 35.28 64.43 -3.77
C THR A 394 36.37 64.34 -2.70
N SER A 395 36.68 63.14 -2.20
CA SER A 395 37.78 62.96 -1.23
C SER A 395 39.14 63.25 -1.86
N GLN A 396 39.35 62.81 -3.10
CA GLN A 396 40.57 63.10 -3.87
C GLN A 396 40.71 64.61 -4.13
N GLU A 397 39.65 65.27 -4.56
CA GLU A 397 39.60 66.73 -4.75
C GLU A 397 39.91 67.46 -3.43
N THR A 398 39.30 67.03 -2.32
CA THR A 398 39.55 67.59 -0.99
C THR A 398 41.02 67.47 -0.60
N GLN A 399 41.66 66.33 -0.90
CA GLN A 399 43.07 66.12 -0.60
C GLN A 399 43.98 67.02 -1.46
N GLN A 400 43.65 67.21 -2.74
CA GLN A 400 44.37 68.15 -3.62
C GLN A 400 44.26 69.59 -3.11
N VAL A 401 43.06 70.04 -2.75
CA VAL A 401 42.84 71.40 -2.21
C VAL A 401 43.58 71.59 -0.89
N ARG A 402 43.56 70.61 0.02
CA ARG A 402 44.34 70.67 1.26
C ARG A 402 45.84 70.80 0.99
N GLY A 403 46.36 70.06 0.02
CA GLY A 403 47.76 70.16 -0.41
C GLY A 403 48.10 71.58 -0.92
N ALA A 404 47.25 72.14 -1.77
CA ALA A 404 47.42 73.51 -2.28
C ALA A 404 47.40 74.57 -1.16
N ILE A 405 46.48 74.44 -0.19
CA ILE A 405 46.43 75.35 0.98
C ILE A 405 47.72 75.26 1.80
N GLN A 406 48.25 74.06 2.03
CA GLN A 406 49.51 73.89 2.77
C GLN A 406 50.70 74.54 2.03
N GLN A 407 50.76 74.37 0.70
CA GLN A 407 51.79 75.02 -0.12
C GLN A 407 51.69 76.55 -0.03
N LEU A 408 50.49 77.11 -0.17
CA LEU A 408 50.24 78.55 -0.05
C LEU A 408 50.60 79.11 1.33
N ARG A 409 50.31 78.36 2.40
CA ARG A 409 50.74 78.74 3.76
C ARG A 409 52.26 78.75 3.88
N ALA A 410 52.93 77.73 3.33
CA ALA A 410 54.38 77.66 3.37
C ALA A 410 55.07 78.75 2.52
N THR A 411 54.46 79.20 1.43
CA THR A 411 54.94 80.36 0.66
C THR A 411 54.70 81.67 1.41
N ALA A 412 53.51 81.86 1.98
CA ALA A 412 53.18 83.06 2.74
C ALA A 412 54.09 83.24 3.97
N GLU A 413 54.38 82.15 4.72
CA GLU A 413 55.29 82.23 5.86
C GLU A 413 56.73 82.56 5.43
N ARG A 414 57.18 82.01 4.29
CA ARG A 414 58.49 82.38 3.70
C ARG A 414 58.54 83.85 3.29
N GLU A 415 57.50 84.37 2.65
CA GLU A 415 57.44 85.78 2.28
C GLU A 415 57.39 86.69 3.50
N LYS A 416 56.63 86.31 4.53
CA LYS A 416 56.60 87.01 5.82
C LYS A 416 57.99 87.05 6.48
N GLN A 417 58.71 85.93 6.51
CA GLN A 417 60.08 85.89 7.04
C GLN A 417 61.03 86.81 6.25
N LYS A 418 60.96 86.78 4.90
CA LYS A 418 61.73 87.70 4.05
C LYS A 418 61.40 89.17 4.33
N SER A 419 60.12 89.50 4.48
CA SER A 419 59.68 90.85 4.81
C SER A 419 60.19 91.31 6.18
N GLN A 420 60.16 90.44 7.19
CA GLN A 420 60.72 90.70 8.51
C GLN A 420 62.24 90.94 8.46
N GLU A 421 62.96 90.15 7.67
CA GLU A 421 64.41 90.32 7.46
C GLU A 421 64.72 91.67 6.79
N ILE A 422 63.97 92.03 5.73
CA ILE A 422 64.10 93.35 5.08
C ILE A 422 63.82 94.49 6.08
N PHE A 423 62.77 94.37 6.87
CA PHE A 423 62.42 95.39 7.87
C PHE A 423 63.52 95.54 8.93
N LEU A 424 64.07 94.44 9.44
CA LEU A 424 65.18 94.46 10.41
C LEU A 424 66.44 95.10 9.79
N ASN A 425 66.76 94.75 8.55
CA ASN A 425 67.88 95.33 7.82
C ASN A 425 67.71 96.85 7.61
N LEU A 426 66.53 97.30 7.20
CA LEU A 426 66.21 98.72 7.04
C LEU A 426 66.28 99.46 8.37
N LYS A 427 65.71 98.89 9.44
CA LYS A 427 65.77 99.46 10.80
C LYS A 427 67.22 99.62 11.25
N GLY A 428 68.05 98.59 11.10
CA GLY A 428 69.46 98.64 11.44
C GLY A 428 70.26 99.65 10.59
N ALA A 429 69.94 99.79 9.30
CA ALA A 429 70.54 100.83 8.46
C ALA A 429 70.13 102.23 8.90
N LEU A 430 68.86 102.42 9.30
CA LEU A 430 68.34 103.69 9.80
C LEU A 430 68.97 104.08 11.14
N GLU A 431 69.14 103.12 12.06
CA GLU A 431 69.85 103.30 13.33
C GLU A 431 71.31 103.72 13.08
N LYS A 432 72.03 103.05 12.18
CA LYS A 432 73.40 103.45 11.78
C LYS A 432 73.45 104.85 11.16
N TYR A 433 72.45 105.22 10.36
CA TYR A 433 72.35 106.56 9.79
C TYR A 433 72.14 107.62 10.89
N HIS A 434 71.24 107.36 11.84
CA HIS A 434 71.03 108.24 12.99
C HIS A 434 72.27 108.36 13.88
N GLU A 435 72.98 107.26 14.17
CA GLU A 435 74.27 107.28 14.86
C GLU A 435 75.31 108.12 14.10
N GLY A 436 75.34 108.00 12.78
CA GLY A 436 76.21 108.80 11.91
C GLY A 436 75.90 110.30 11.99
N ILE A 437 74.62 110.69 11.95
CA ILE A 437 74.20 112.08 12.16
C ILE A 437 74.60 112.56 13.56
N GLN A 438 74.38 111.74 14.58
CA GLN A 438 74.70 112.09 15.96
C GLN A 438 76.21 112.33 16.14
N LYS A 439 77.05 111.45 15.60
CA LYS A 439 78.50 111.64 15.56
C LYS A 439 78.90 112.91 14.81
N ALA A 440 78.33 113.16 13.64
CA ALA A 440 78.61 114.38 12.87
C ALA A 440 78.18 115.66 13.63
N ALA A 441 77.08 115.60 14.39
CA ALA A 441 76.63 116.70 15.24
C ALA A 441 77.53 116.91 16.47
N GLU A 442 78.07 115.83 17.05
CA GLU A 442 79.06 115.88 18.13
C GLU A 442 80.40 116.44 17.63
N GLU A 443 80.88 116.00 16.47
CA GLU A 443 82.07 116.53 15.79
C GLU A 443 81.89 118.00 15.38
N GLY A 444 80.70 118.37 14.91
CA GLY A 444 80.32 119.75 14.61
C GLY A 444 80.33 120.64 15.85
N ARG A 445 79.79 120.14 16.97
CA ARG A 445 79.87 120.81 18.29
C ARG A 445 81.32 120.95 18.76
N ALA A 446 82.15 119.92 18.61
CA ALA A 446 83.56 119.97 18.95
C ALA A 446 84.33 120.99 18.09
N ARG A 447 84.05 121.06 16.78
CA ARG A 447 84.64 122.06 15.87
C ARG A 447 84.18 123.49 16.19
N LEU A 448 82.91 123.69 16.53
CA LEU A 448 82.40 124.98 16.99
C LEU A 448 83.02 125.40 18.33
N GLY A 449 83.20 124.46 19.25
CA GLY A 449 83.94 124.66 20.50
C GLY A 449 85.39 125.08 20.25
N ALA A 450 86.09 124.41 19.32
CA ALA A 450 87.45 124.77 18.92
C ALA A 450 87.54 126.15 18.23
N LYS A 451 86.55 126.50 17.40
CA LYS A 451 86.46 127.83 16.75
C LYS A 451 86.14 128.95 17.75
N ALA A 452 85.28 128.69 18.73
CA ALA A 452 84.99 129.62 19.82
C ALA A 452 86.21 129.83 20.74
N ALA A 453 87.01 128.77 20.96
CA ALA A 453 88.29 128.87 21.67
C ALA A 453 89.31 129.72 20.89
N ALA A 454 89.42 129.52 19.56
CA ALA A 454 90.29 130.32 18.69
C ALA A 454 89.87 131.79 18.58
N LEU A 455 88.58 132.11 18.70
CA LEU A 455 88.08 133.49 18.75
C LEU A 455 88.33 134.16 20.10
N ARG A 456 88.33 133.40 21.21
CA ARG A 456 88.70 133.92 22.54
C ARG A 456 90.19 134.25 22.63
N THR A 457 91.09 133.47 22.02
CA THR A 457 92.52 133.80 21.95
C THR A 457 92.82 135.02 21.08
N ARG A 458 91.92 135.41 20.17
CA ARG A 458 92.09 136.57 19.28
C ARG A 458 91.56 137.89 19.88
N ALA A 459 90.87 137.86 21.02
CA ALA A 459 90.25 139.02 21.66
C ALA A 459 91.00 139.56 22.90
N CYS A 460 92.15 138.99 23.28
CA CYS A 460 93.01 139.51 24.36
C CYS A 460 94.48 139.41 23.91
N GLY A 461 95.01 140.48 23.32
CA GLY A 461 96.34 140.52 22.71
C GLY A 461 97.49 141.00 23.61
N LEU A 462 98.72 140.79 23.11
CA LEU A 462 99.91 141.69 23.03
C LEU A 462 101.22 140.85 22.93
N PRO A 463 102.31 141.35 22.28
CA PRO A 463 102.36 141.90 20.92
C PRO A 463 103.66 141.56 20.11
N ALA A 464 103.52 141.46 18.80
CA ALA A 464 104.25 142.23 17.79
C ALA A 464 103.34 142.36 16.56
#